data_AF-A0A816H0Z4-F1
#
_entry.id   AF-A0A816H0Z4-F1
#
_cell.length_a   1.000
_cell.length_b   1.000
_cell.length_c   1.000
_cell.angle_alpha   90.00
_cell.angle_beta   90.00
_cell.angle_gamma   90.00
#
_symmetry.space_group_name_H-M   'P 1'
#
loop_
_entity.id
_entity.type
_entity.pdbx_description
1 polymer ?
#
loop_
_entity_poly.entity_id
_entity_poly.type
_entity_poly.pdbx_seq_one_letter_code
_entity_poly.pdbx_strand_id
1 'polypeptide(L)'
;KRGAILFFVLSEMSLINTMYQYSLTGYLEVFEFSLRKSIPDSNLERRLNNIMGTLTLNVYNYGCTGIFEKHKLLFSFNITTKLEQDRGNVAQDELDFFIKGNLSLEKSKRKKPFAWIQDQTWEDCVRLARDFSQFTTLLDDVENHEHDWKKWYDSDTPEQEEHFPMNYSERLTPFQNLMMLRCFRVDRIYLAVTQYVTKVMGDQFVTPPVIHFEAIWEQSTPVSPIIFILSPGSDPTTDLLKLAERTEFGVAKVKLLAMGQGQEKIAINLMEQAISRGHWLMLQNCHLLVKWLIELEKHLDKMSKPHPDFRLWLTTEPTPLFPIGILQRSLKVVTEPPNGLKLNLRNTYFKISGQAFHDCPHEAFPSLVFVLAFFHAVVQERRKYDKIGWNVSYDFNESDFRVCMTILDTYLKKSIANNDPKIPWGSLKYLIGEVSLVISF
;
A
#
# COMPACT_ATOMS: atom_id res chain seq x y z
N LYS A 1 19.27 16.41 9.04
CA LYS A 1 19.68 15.41 8.03
C LYS A 1 18.57 14.39 7.75
N ARG A 2 18.17 13.56 8.74
CA ARG A 2 17.11 12.53 8.58
C ARG A 2 15.83 13.02 7.91
N GLY A 3 15.28 14.14 8.40
CA GLY A 3 14.07 14.73 7.81
C GLY A 3 14.22 15.10 6.34
N ALA A 4 15.33 15.75 5.96
CA ALA A 4 15.58 16.11 4.57
C ALA A 4 15.60 14.87 3.64
N ILE A 5 16.28 13.79 4.06
CA ILE A 5 16.29 12.53 3.29
C ILE A 5 14.87 11.99 3.08
N LEU A 6 14.07 11.95 4.16
CA LEU A 6 12.69 11.46 4.11
C LEU A 6 11.80 12.33 3.20
N PHE A 7 11.97 13.65 3.24
CA PHE A 7 11.26 14.57 2.35
C PHE A 7 11.62 14.31 0.88
N PHE A 8 12.91 14.18 0.57
CA PHE A 8 13.33 13.92 -0.82
C PHE A 8 12.77 12.60 -1.34
N VAL A 9 12.89 11.51 -0.57
CA VAL A 9 12.31 10.21 -0.95
C VAL A 9 10.80 10.32 -1.19
N LEU A 10 10.08 11.04 -0.34
CA LEU A 10 8.64 11.27 -0.52
C LEU A 10 8.33 12.10 -1.78
N SER A 11 9.09 13.16 -2.03
CA SER A 11 8.90 14.05 -3.19
C SER A 11 9.23 13.37 -4.53
N GLU A 12 10.25 12.49 -4.54
CA GLU A 12 10.69 11.73 -5.71
C GLU A 12 9.65 10.70 -6.16
N MET A 13 8.71 10.30 -5.28
CA MET A 13 7.59 9.44 -5.67
C MET A 13 6.73 10.05 -6.80
N SER A 14 6.74 11.37 -6.97
CA SER A 14 6.08 12.04 -8.10
C SER A 14 6.60 11.61 -9.48
N LEU A 15 7.83 11.10 -9.55
CA LEU A 15 8.41 10.52 -10.77
C LEU A 15 7.80 9.16 -11.13
N ILE A 16 7.26 8.45 -10.14
CA ILE A 16 6.60 7.15 -10.31
C ILE A 16 5.14 7.33 -10.76
N ASN A 17 4.45 8.32 -10.18
CA ASN A 17 3.08 8.64 -10.55
C ASN A 17 2.80 10.12 -10.33
N THR A 18 2.18 10.78 -11.30
CA THR A 18 1.85 12.21 -11.25
C THR A 18 0.92 12.58 -10.10
N MET A 19 0.18 11.63 -9.53
CA MET A 19 -0.68 11.84 -8.36
C MET A 19 0.10 11.91 -7.04
N TYR A 20 1.36 11.47 -7.00
CA TYR A 20 2.19 11.41 -5.77
C TYR A 20 2.93 12.72 -5.49
N GLN A 21 2.18 13.82 -5.52
CA GLN A 21 2.74 15.17 -5.33
C GLN A 21 2.65 15.56 -3.86
N TYR A 22 3.76 15.76 -3.18
CA TYR A 22 3.77 16.18 -1.77
C TYR A 22 4.38 17.57 -1.62
N SER A 23 3.73 18.46 -0.87
CA SER A 23 4.29 19.77 -0.54
C SER A 23 5.24 19.69 0.65
N LEU A 24 6.18 20.65 0.70
CA LEU A 24 7.02 20.85 1.88
C LEU A 24 6.16 21.21 3.10
N THR A 25 5.12 22.02 2.93
CA THR A 25 4.21 22.41 4.02
C THR A 25 3.55 21.19 4.65
N GLY A 26 2.93 20.31 3.87
CA GLY A 26 2.32 19.09 4.41
C GLY A 26 3.34 18.14 5.04
N TYR A 27 4.57 18.08 4.48
CA TYR A 27 5.66 17.34 5.12
C TYR A 27 6.05 17.91 6.50
N LEU A 28 6.12 19.24 6.62
CA LEU A 28 6.48 19.90 7.89
C LEU A 28 5.43 19.66 8.98
N GLU A 29 4.15 19.56 8.63
CA GLU A 29 3.11 19.18 9.59
C GLU A 29 3.35 17.78 10.17
N VAL A 30 3.67 16.80 9.32
CA VAL A 30 4.04 15.44 9.76
C VAL A 30 5.33 15.45 10.58
N PHE A 31 6.30 16.30 10.20
CA PHE A 31 7.55 16.45 10.93
C PHE A 31 7.33 16.99 12.34
N GLU A 32 6.59 18.09 12.49
CA GLU A 32 6.23 18.67 13.78
C GLU A 32 5.41 17.71 14.64
N PHE A 33 4.43 17.03 14.04
CA PHE A 33 3.65 16.00 14.72
C PHE A 33 4.55 14.91 15.30
N SER A 34 5.55 14.47 14.54
CA SER A 34 6.51 13.45 14.96
C SER A 34 7.38 13.92 16.13
N LEU A 35 7.80 15.20 16.14
CA LEU A 35 8.53 15.79 17.26
C LEU A 35 7.70 15.79 18.54
N ARG A 36 6.41 16.16 18.45
CA ARG A 36 5.49 16.23 19.59
C ARG A 36 5.12 14.85 20.14
N LYS A 37 4.91 13.86 19.26
CA LYS A 37 4.45 12.52 19.63
C LYS A 37 5.55 11.52 19.99
N SER A 38 6.79 11.80 19.61
CA SER A 38 7.93 10.95 19.99
C SER A 38 8.11 10.86 21.51
N ILE A 39 8.56 9.71 22.00
CA ILE A 39 8.72 9.43 23.43
C ILE A 39 9.80 10.33 24.04
N PRO A 40 9.48 11.17 25.06
CA PRO A 40 10.47 12.02 25.71
C PRO A 40 11.49 11.18 26.47
N ASP A 41 12.75 11.62 26.47
CA ASP A 41 13.84 10.97 27.19
C ASP A 41 14.81 12.08 27.67
N SER A 42 15.32 11.95 28.89
CA SER A 42 16.29 12.87 29.47
C SER A 42 17.67 12.76 28.83
N ASN A 43 18.02 11.59 28.31
CA ASN A 43 19.26 11.38 27.57
C ASN A 43 19.06 11.87 26.12
N LEU A 44 19.88 12.83 25.70
CA LEU A 44 19.78 13.45 24.39
C LEU A 44 19.87 12.44 23.23
N GLU A 45 20.78 11.48 23.31
CA GLU A 45 20.99 10.49 22.26
C GLU A 45 19.78 9.56 22.12
N ARG A 46 19.24 9.07 23.25
CA ARG A 46 18.00 8.28 23.25
C ARG A 46 16.81 9.09 22.75
N ARG A 47 16.69 10.36 23.16
CA ARG A 47 15.63 11.26 22.67
C ARG A 47 15.71 11.45 21.16
N LEU A 48 16.90 11.65 20.62
CA LEU A 48 17.11 11.78 19.17
C LEU A 48 16.75 10.49 18.43
N ASN A 49 17.13 9.32 18.97
CA ASN A 49 16.76 8.03 18.39
C ASN A 49 15.23 7.82 18.38
N ASN A 50 14.55 8.17 19.47
CA ASN A 50 13.08 8.12 19.55
C ASN A 50 12.44 9.03 18.49
N ILE A 51 12.93 10.27 18.37
CA ILE A 51 12.45 11.22 17.35
C ILE A 51 12.66 10.67 15.93
N MET A 52 13.85 10.14 15.63
CA MET A 52 14.17 9.60 14.30
C MET A 52 13.30 8.39 13.95
N GLY A 53 13.05 7.50 14.91
CA GLY A 53 12.15 6.37 14.77
C GLY A 53 10.71 6.81 14.49
N THR A 54 10.16 7.68 15.34
CA THR A 54 8.79 8.21 15.17
C THR A 54 8.63 8.97 13.86
N LEU A 55 9.60 9.81 13.48
CA LEU A 55 9.55 10.56 12.23
C LEU A 55 9.57 9.63 11.01
N THR A 56 10.44 8.62 11.01
CA THR A 56 10.55 7.68 9.89
C THR A 56 9.26 6.89 9.72
N LEU A 57 8.64 6.42 10.82
CA LEU A 57 7.36 5.71 10.78
C LEU A 57 6.21 6.61 10.33
N ASN A 58 6.13 7.83 10.84
CA ASN A 58 5.05 8.75 10.46
C ASN A 58 5.14 9.18 8.99
N VAL A 59 6.35 9.43 8.47
CA VAL A 59 6.53 9.72 7.04
C VAL A 59 6.23 8.50 6.17
N TYR A 60 6.63 7.30 6.61
CA TYR A 60 6.26 6.05 5.93
C TYR A 60 4.74 5.92 5.85
N ASN A 61 4.04 6.06 6.97
CA ASN A 61 2.57 5.97 7.02
C ASN A 61 1.91 7.03 6.13
N TYR A 62 2.35 8.28 6.24
CA TYR A 62 1.83 9.40 5.43
C TYR A 62 2.00 9.14 3.93
N GLY A 63 3.17 8.65 3.50
CA GLY A 63 3.41 8.26 2.11
C GLY A 63 2.54 7.07 1.68
N CYS A 64 2.48 6.01 2.50
CA CYS A 64 1.69 4.81 2.23
C CYS A 64 0.19 5.07 2.14
N THR A 65 -0.35 6.07 2.86
CA THR A 65 -1.76 6.48 2.72
C THR A 65 -2.02 7.08 1.34
N GLY A 66 -1.05 7.78 0.73
CA GLY A 66 -1.22 8.49 -0.55
C GLY A 66 -0.70 7.77 -1.80
N ILE A 67 -0.19 6.54 -1.69
CA ILE A 67 0.37 5.78 -2.84
C ILE A 67 -0.30 4.41 -3.01
N PHE A 68 -0.27 3.91 -4.24
CA PHE A 68 -0.81 2.60 -4.61
C PHE A 68 0.08 1.48 -4.06
N GLU A 69 -0.56 0.36 -3.74
CA GLU A 69 0.02 -0.82 -3.08
C GLU A 69 1.24 -1.35 -3.80
N LYS A 70 1.18 -1.41 -5.14
CA LYS A 70 2.29 -1.84 -5.99
C LYS A 70 3.57 -1.01 -5.83
N HIS A 71 3.49 0.20 -5.26
CA HIS A 71 4.62 1.09 -5.03
C HIS A 71 5.03 1.21 -3.56
N LYS A 72 4.31 0.59 -2.61
CA LYS A 72 4.61 0.73 -1.17
C LYS A 72 5.94 0.08 -0.81
N LEU A 73 6.24 -1.12 -1.33
CA LEU A 73 7.54 -1.76 -1.10
C LEU A 73 8.68 -0.95 -1.74
N LEU A 74 8.46 -0.37 -2.92
CA LEU A 74 9.44 0.53 -3.57
C LEU A 74 9.73 1.74 -2.67
N PHE A 75 8.70 2.35 -2.10
CA PHE A 75 8.85 3.47 -1.18
C PHE A 75 9.63 3.07 0.08
N SER A 76 9.30 1.93 0.70
CA SER A 76 10.04 1.39 1.85
C SER A 76 11.51 1.12 1.50
N PHE A 77 11.76 0.51 0.34
CA PHE A 77 13.10 0.21 -0.13
C PHE A 77 13.90 1.49 -0.38
N ASN A 78 13.30 2.52 -0.98
CA ASN A 78 13.96 3.82 -1.17
C ASN A 78 14.28 4.50 0.16
N ILE A 79 13.37 4.48 1.14
CA ILE A 79 13.65 5.02 2.49
C ILE A 79 14.83 4.27 3.11
N THR A 80 14.80 2.93 3.05
CA THR A 80 15.83 2.04 3.63
C THR A 80 17.19 2.29 2.99
N THR A 81 17.25 2.30 1.66
CA THR A 81 18.50 2.46 0.93
C THR A 81 19.08 3.86 1.13
N LYS A 82 18.27 4.93 1.07
CA LYS A 82 18.77 6.28 1.36
C LYS A 82 19.22 6.46 2.82
N LEU A 83 18.61 5.73 3.74
CA LEU A 83 19.05 5.64 5.14
C LEU A 83 20.43 5.00 5.28
N GLU A 84 20.59 3.85 4.65
CA GLU A 84 21.81 3.07 4.76
C GLU A 84 22.97 3.72 3.99
N GLN A 85 22.68 4.42 2.88
CA GLN A 85 23.64 5.31 2.22
C GLN A 85 24.10 6.45 3.15
N ASP A 86 23.19 7.07 3.90
CA ASP A 86 23.51 8.12 4.87
C ASP A 86 24.42 7.63 6.02
N ARG A 87 24.28 6.34 6.37
CA ARG A 87 25.07 5.64 7.38
C ARG A 87 26.39 5.05 6.84
N GLY A 88 26.56 5.02 5.52
CA GLY A 88 27.72 4.40 4.86
C GLY A 88 27.66 2.87 4.75
N ASN A 89 26.50 2.27 5.00
CA ASN A 89 26.30 0.81 4.91
C ASN A 89 25.99 0.33 3.48
N VAL A 90 25.63 1.25 2.58
CA VAL A 90 25.38 0.97 1.15
C VAL A 90 26.06 2.05 0.31
N ALA A 91 26.89 1.65 -0.64
CA ALA A 91 27.50 2.56 -1.61
C ALA A 91 26.55 2.84 -2.79
N GLN A 92 26.74 3.97 -3.48
CA GLN A 92 25.96 4.26 -4.69
C GLN A 92 26.24 3.24 -5.80
N ASP A 93 27.49 2.78 -5.94
CA ASP A 93 27.88 1.79 -6.95
C ASP A 93 27.23 0.42 -6.70
N GLU A 94 27.06 0.04 -5.42
CA GLU A 94 26.33 -1.19 -5.04
C GLU A 94 24.86 -1.11 -5.47
N LEU A 95 24.19 0.02 -5.22
CA LEU A 95 22.81 0.25 -5.64
C LEU A 95 22.68 0.25 -7.17
N ASP A 96 23.61 0.92 -7.86
CA ASP A 96 23.64 0.97 -9.32
C ASP A 96 23.81 -0.42 -9.94
N PHE A 97 24.68 -1.26 -9.36
CA PHE A 97 24.82 -2.66 -9.75
C PHE A 97 23.53 -3.43 -9.49
N PHE A 98 22.93 -3.31 -8.31
CA PHE A 98 21.71 -4.03 -7.95
C PHE A 98 20.56 -3.76 -8.95
N ILE A 99 20.38 -2.49 -9.34
CA ILE A 99 19.34 -2.08 -10.28
C ILE A 99 19.67 -2.53 -11.72
N LYS A 100 20.89 -2.29 -12.19
CA LYS A 100 21.23 -2.40 -13.62
C LYS A 100 21.80 -3.76 -14.01
N GLY A 101 22.48 -4.45 -13.09
CA GLY A 101 23.31 -5.62 -13.41
C GLY A 101 24.40 -5.31 -14.43
N ASN A 102 24.92 -6.32 -15.11
CA ASN A 102 25.85 -6.16 -16.20
C ASN A 102 25.10 -5.84 -17.51
N LEU A 103 25.41 -4.67 -18.09
CA LEU A 103 24.84 -4.18 -19.36
C LEU A 103 25.85 -4.30 -20.53
N SER A 104 27.02 -4.89 -20.31
CA SER A 104 28.04 -5.06 -21.34
C SER A 104 27.58 -6.03 -22.43
N LEU A 105 27.77 -5.63 -23.69
CA LEU A 105 27.50 -6.48 -24.85
C LEU A 105 28.64 -7.47 -25.12
N GLU A 106 29.85 -7.16 -24.63
CA GLU A 106 31.01 -8.02 -24.73
C GLU A 106 30.93 -9.13 -23.68
N LYS A 107 31.01 -10.39 -24.13
CA LYS A 107 31.06 -11.55 -23.23
C LYS A 107 32.37 -11.57 -22.46
N SER A 108 32.28 -11.96 -21.19
CA SER A 108 33.44 -12.16 -20.34
C SER A 108 34.39 -13.23 -20.88
N LYS A 109 35.69 -13.05 -20.59
CA LYS A 109 36.73 -14.03 -20.96
C LYS A 109 36.56 -15.35 -20.21
N ARG A 110 36.12 -15.29 -18.94
CA ARG A 110 35.88 -16.46 -18.10
C ARG A 110 34.52 -17.05 -18.47
N LYS A 111 34.50 -18.24 -19.04
CA LYS A 111 33.26 -18.89 -19.49
C LYS A 111 32.46 -19.38 -18.29
N LYS A 112 31.13 -19.40 -18.43
CA LYS A 112 30.26 -19.98 -17.40
C LYS A 112 30.59 -21.47 -17.20
N PRO A 113 30.64 -21.96 -15.96
CA PRO A 113 31.09 -23.32 -15.70
C PRO A 113 30.04 -24.40 -15.92
N PHE A 114 28.75 -24.07 -15.73
CA PHE A 114 27.68 -25.05 -15.77
C PHE A 114 26.52 -24.64 -16.68
N ALA A 115 25.82 -25.62 -17.24
CA ALA A 115 24.73 -25.40 -18.20
C ALA A 115 23.47 -24.78 -17.57
N TRP A 116 23.25 -25.00 -16.27
CA TRP A 116 22.09 -24.45 -15.54
C TRP A 116 22.23 -22.96 -15.24
N ILE A 117 23.45 -22.41 -15.32
CA ILE A 117 23.69 -20.97 -15.18
C ILE A 117 23.35 -20.28 -16.51
N GLN A 118 22.50 -19.26 -16.45
CA GLN A 118 22.19 -18.43 -17.61
C GLN A 118 23.37 -17.52 -17.96
N ASP A 119 23.54 -17.19 -19.23
CA ASP A 119 24.64 -16.31 -19.68
C ASP A 119 24.61 -14.97 -18.93
N GLN A 120 23.42 -14.35 -18.79
CA GLN A 120 23.28 -13.07 -18.07
C GLN A 120 23.65 -13.18 -16.58
N THR A 121 23.21 -14.24 -15.89
CA THR A 121 23.58 -14.49 -14.48
C THR A 121 25.09 -14.58 -14.32
N TRP A 122 25.77 -15.27 -15.23
CA TRP A 122 27.23 -15.38 -15.16
C TRP A 122 27.91 -14.03 -15.42
N GLU A 123 27.47 -13.27 -16.41
CA GLU A 123 28.00 -11.93 -16.67
C GLU A 123 27.78 -10.97 -15.49
N ASP A 124 26.64 -11.10 -14.79
CA ASP A 124 26.37 -10.36 -13.55
C ASP A 124 27.34 -10.76 -12.44
N CYS A 125 27.61 -12.07 -12.25
CA CYS A 125 28.58 -12.56 -11.27
C CYS A 125 30.01 -12.10 -11.59
N VAL A 126 30.40 -12.10 -12.86
CA VAL A 126 31.72 -11.64 -13.30
C VAL A 126 31.89 -10.15 -13.01
N ARG A 127 30.87 -9.34 -13.30
CA ARG A 127 30.88 -7.92 -12.94
C ARG A 127 30.93 -7.72 -11.43
N LEU A 128 30.14 -8.47 -10.67
CA LEU A 128 30.09 -8.42 -9.20
C LEU A 128 31.48 -8.70 -8.59
N ALA A 129 32.13 -9.77 -9.03
CA ALA A 129 33.47 -10.16 -8.57
C ALA A 129 34.57 -9.16 -8.95
N ARG A 130 34.41 -8.47 -10.09
CA ARG A 130 35.36 -7.47 -10.58
C ARG A 130 35.24 -6.14 -9.85
N ASP A 131 34.01 -5.65 -9.67
CA ASP A 131 33.74 -4.29 -9.21
C ASP A 131 33.77 -4.21 -7.66
N PHE A 132 33.54 -5.32 -6.95
CA PHE A 132 33.37 -5.34 -5.49
C PHE A 132 34.30 -6.36 -4.81
N SER A 133 35.18 -5.88 -3.93
CA SER A 133 36.24 -6.69 -3.32
C SER A 133 35.72 -7.86 -2.46
N GLN A 134 34.51 -7.71 -1.92
CA GLN A 134 33.83 -8.72 -1.10
C GLN A 134 33.46 -9.99 -1.89
N PHE A 135 33.45 -9.92 -3.23
CA PHE A 135 33.03 -11.00 -4.12
C PHE A 135 34.19 -11.54 -4.98
N THR A 136 35.44 -11.22 -4.65
CA THR A 136 36.62 -11.62 -5.43
C THR A 136 36.74 -13.12 -5.65
N THR A 137 36.35 -13.94 -4.67
CA THR A 137 36.38 -15.41 -4.75
C THR A 137 35.13 -16.02 -5.40
N LEU A 138 34.09 -15.22 -5.69
CA LEU A 138 32.77 -15.72 -6.09
C LEU A 138 32.82 -16.66 -7.29
N LEU A 139 33.60 -16.31 -8.31
CA LEU A 139 33.68 -17.10 -9.54
C LEU A 139 34.38 -18.44 -9.28
N ASP A 140 35.45 -18.44 -8.48
CA ASP A 140 36.16 -19.66 -8.09
C ASP A 140 35.26 -20.54 -7.18
N ASP A 141 34.51 -19.92 -6.28
CA ASP A 141 33.61 -20.60 -5.35
C ASP A 141 32.45 -21.28 -6.08
N VAL A 142 31.89 -20.63 -7.11
CA VAL A 142 30.86 -21.23 -7.98
C VAL A 142 31.44 -22.41 -8.75
N GLU A 143 32.61 -22.25 -9.36
CA GLU A 143 33.27 -23.29 -10.16
C GLU A 143 33.66 -24.53 -9.36
N ASN A 144 34.17 -24.35 -8.14
CA ASN A 144 34.68 -25.45 -7.32
C ASN A 144 33.60 -26.16 -6.50
N HIS A 145 32.43 -25.54 -6.28
CA HIS A 145 31.39 -26.05 -5.38
C HIS A 145 30.02 -26.16 -6.05
N GLU A 146 29.95 -26.71 -7.28
CA GLU A 146 28.72 -26.80 -8.08
C GLU A 146 27.51 -27.28 -7.28
N HIS A 147 27.68 -28.36 -6.50
CA HIS A 147 26.60 -29.01 -5.78
C HIS A 147 25.89 -28.05 -4.81
N ASP A 148 26.63 -27.27 -4.05
CA ASP A 148 26.06 -26.38 -3.03
C ASP A 148 25.37 -25.17 -3.66
N TRP A 149 25.98 -24.61 -4.71
CA TRP A 149 25.37 -23.52 -5.49
C TRP A 149 24.13 -23.97 -6.24
N LYS A 150 24.13 -25.18 -6.82
CA LYS A 150 22.97 -25.72 -7.51
C LYS A 150 21.84 -26.00 -6.53
N LYS A 151 22.14 -26.57 -5.37
CA LYS A 151 21.15 -26.83 -4.31
C LYS A 151 20.49 -25.53 -3.85
N TRP A 152 21.26 -24.49 -3.59
CA TRP A 152 20.74 -23.18 -3.22
C TRP A 152 19.97 -22.51 -4.36
N TYR A 153 20.48 -22.58 -5.60
CA TYR A 153 19.81 -22.06 -6.78
C TYR A 153 18.46 -22.72 -7.03
N ASP A 154 18.34 -24.03 -6.80
CA ASP A 154 17.10 -24.81 -6.97
C ASP A 154 16.12 -24.67 -5.79
N SER A 155 16.54 -24.07 -4.68
CA SER A 155 15.68 -23.88 -3.51
C SER A 155 14.44 -23.08 -3.86
N ASP A 156 13.29 -23.42 -3.28
CA ASP A 156 12.08 -22.63 -3.46
C ASP A 156 12.13 -21.29 -2.73
N THR A 157 12.98 -21.15 -1.71
CA THR A 157 13.06 -19.94 -0.87
C THR A 157 14.51 -19.60 -0.50
N PRO A 158 15.40 -19.40 -1.48
CA PRO A 158 16.83 -19.14 -1.24
C PRO A 158 17.07 -17.88 -0.42
N GLU A 159 16.15 -16.91 -0.48
CA GLU A 159 16.20 -15.68 0.30
C GLU A 159 15.98 -15.90 1.81
N GLN A 160 15.28 -16.99 2.19
CA GLN A 160 15.02 -17.35 3.58
C GLN A 160 16.12 -18.21 4.19
N GLU A 161 17.04 -18.73 3.38
CA GLU A 161 18.08 -19.61 3.88
C GLU A 161 19.09 -18.84 4.73
N GLU A 162 19.37 -19.37 5.92
CA GLU A 162 20.27 -18.76 6.89
C GLU A 162 21.71 -18.67 6.37
N HIS A 163 22.09 -19.61 5.50
CA HIS A 163 23.45 -19.72 4.94
C HIS A 163 23.42 -19.79 3.42
N PHE A 164 23.88 -18.72 2.78
CA PHE A 164 24.27 -18.76 1.37
C PHE A 164 25.48 -19.70 1.22
N PRO A 165 25.69 -20.29 0.03
CA PRO A 165 26.87 -21.13 -0.23
C PRO A 165 28.15 -20.46 0.25
N MET A 166 29.10 -21.23 0.76
CA MET A 166 30.40 -20.73 1.25
C MET A 166 30.31 -19.67 2.37
N ASN A 167 29.20 -19.65 3.12
CA ASN A 167 28.93 -18.74 4.24
C ASN A 167 28.96 -17.25 3.86
N TYR A 168 28.57 -16.92 2.63
CA TYR A 168 28.47 -15.51 2.21
C TYR A 168 27.54 -14.70 3.12
N SER A 169 26.46 -15.30 3.62
CA SER A 169 25.51 -14.63 4.54
C SER A 169 26.15 -14.05 5.80
N GLU A 170 27.26 -14.64 6.28
CA GLU A 170 27.96 -14.19 7.49
C GLU A 170 29.01 -13.11 7.21
N ARG A 171 29.53 -13.06 5.98
CA ARG A 171 30.62 -12.17 5.56
C ARG A 171 30.13 -10.89 4.91
N LEU A 172 28.95 -10.95 4.28
CA LEU A 172 28.39 -9.85 3.49
C LEU A 172 27.41 -9.02 4.30
N THR A 173 27.33 -7.72 3.96
CA THR A 173 26.26 -6.87 4.48
C THR A 173 24.89 -7.35 3.97
N PRO A 174 23.77 -6.99 4.64
CA PRO A 174 22.43 -7.34 4.15
C PRO A 174 22.17 -6.90 2.70
N PHE A 175 22.71 -5.76 2.26
CA PHE A 175 22.57 -5.27 0.89
C PHE A 175 23.45 -6.03 -0.10
N GLN A 176 24.65 -6.45 0.31
CA GLN A 176 25.52 -7.29 -0.52
C GLN A 176 24.92 -8.68 -0.75
N ASN A 177 24.24 -9.25 0.26
CA ASN A 177 23.46 -10.48 0.08
C ASN A 177 22.33 -10.30 -0.96
N LEU A 178 21.65 -9.15 -0.97
CA LEU A 178 20.70 -8.80 -2.03
C LEU A 178 21.34 -8.78 -3.42
N MET A 179 22.53 -8.18 -3.55
CA MET A 179 23.25 -8.13 -4.83
C MET A 179 23.63 -9.53 -5.34
N MET A 180 24.07 -10.41 -4.45
CA MET A 180 24.35 -11.81 -4.80
C MET A 180 23.09 -12.53 -5.26
N LEU A 181 22.02 -12.48 -4.46
CA LEU A 181 20.75 -13.12 -4.80
C LEU A 181 20.19 -12.59 -6.12
N ARG A 182 20.36 -11.29 -6.41
CA ARG A 182 19.94 -10.66 -7.67
C ARG A 182 20.62 -11.26 -8.89
N CYS A 183 21.85 -11.77 -8.77
CA CYS A 183 22.52 -12.41 -9.90
C CYS A 183 21.88 -13.76 -10.23
N PHE A 184 21.55 -14.56 -9.20
CA PHE A 184 21.11 -15.94 -9.38
C PHE A 184 19.58 -16.11 -9.46
N ARG A 185 18.82 -15.34 -8.66
CA ARG A 185 17.39 -15.56 -8.40
C ARG A 185 16.62 -14.25 -8.45
N VAL A 186 16.62 -13.63 -9.63
CA VAL A 186 15.88 -12.39 -9.93
C VAL A 186 14.38 -12.54 -9.60
N ASP A 187 13.83 -13.75 -9.77
CA ASP A 187 12.44 -14.09 -9.44
C ASP A 187 12.10 -13.89 -7.95
N ARG A 188 13.09 -13.99 -7.05
CA ARG A 188 12.92 -13.86 -5.60
C ARG A 188 13.21 -12.48 -5.05
N ILE A 189 13.58 -11.52 -5.90
CA ILE A 189 14.03 -10.20 -5.44
C ILE A 189 12.95 -9.41 -4.72
N TYR A 190 11.69 -9.57 -5.10
CA TYR A 190 10.58 -8.96 -4.36
C TYR A 190 10.55 -9.40 -2.88
N LEU A 191 10.69 -10.70 -2.63
CA LEU A 191 10.70 -11.27 -1.27
C LEU A 191 11.98 -10.88 -0.52
N ALA A 192 13.12 -10.93 -1.19
CA ALA A 192 14.39 -10.57 -0.59
C ALA A 192 14.47 -9.08 -0.20
N VAL A 193 13.94 -8.17 -1.04
CA VAL A 193 13.83 -6.75 -0.70
C VAL A 193 12.92 -6.55 0.50
N THR A 194 11.81 -7.28 0.58
CA THR A 194 10.92 -7.27 1.74
C THR A 194 11.68 -7.67 3.01
N GLN A 195 12.43 -8.77 2.98
CA GLN A 195 13.25 -9.23 4.11
C GLN A 195 14.36 -8.24 4.47
N TYR A 196 15.02 -7.63 3.49
CA TYR A 196 16.03 -6.62 3.72
C TYR A 196 15.46 -5.42 4.47
N VAL A 197 14.32 -4.88 4.01
CA VAL A 197 13.63 -3.80 4.71
C VAL A 197 13.24 -4.23 6.13
N THR A 198 12.68 -5.44 6.29
CA THR A 198 12.33 -5.98 7.62
C THR A 198 13.54 -6.10 8.53
N LYS A 199 14.68 -6.56 8.03
CA LYS A 199 15.92 -6.73 8.81
C LYS A 199 16.54 -5.38 9.21
N VAL A 200 16.49 -4.38 8.33
CA VAL A 200 17.15 -3.08 8.55
C VAL A 200 16.27 -2.09 9.32
N MET A 201 14.99 -2.04 9.00
CA MET A 201 14.05 -1.04 9.55
C MET A 201 12.95 -1.65 10.43
N GLY A 202 12.62 -2.93 10.25
CA GLY A 202 11.58 -3.64 11.00
C GLY A 202 10.31 -3.93 10.18
N ASP A 203 9.52 -4.89 10.67
CA ASP A 203 8.30 -5.41 10.01
C ASP A 203 7.23 -4.34 9.72
N GLN A 204 7.17 -3.30 10.56
CA GLN A 204 6.24 -2.17 10.39
C GLN A 204 6.45 -1.39 9.08
N PHE A 205 7.59 -1.52 8.41
CA PHE A 205 7.88 -0.84 7.15
C PHE A 205 7.56 -1.68 5.91
N VAL A 206 7.11 -2.92 6.09
CA VAL A 206 6.57 -3.77 5.01
C VAL A 206 5.10 -4.11 5.23
N THR A 207 4.52 -3.60 6.32
CA THR A 207 3.09 -3.74 6.65
C THR A 207 2.43 -2.36 6.56
N PRO A 208 1.78 -2.03 5.42
CA PRO A 208 1.09 -0.75 5.26
C PRO A 208 0.05 -0.48 6.35
N PRO A 209 -0.16 0.79 6.75
CA PRO A 209 -1.19 1.13 7.72
C PRO A 209 -2.60 0.87 7.16
N VAL A 210 -3.51 0.45 8.03
CA VAL A 210 -4.94 0.39 7.71
C VAL A 210 -5.48 1.82 7.65
N ILE A 211 -6.31 2.10 6.65
CA ILE A 211 -6.91 3.42 6.48
C ILE A 211 -7.97 3.64 7.55
N HIS A 212 -7.79 4.69 8.36
CA HIS A 212 -8.76 5.13 9.35
C HIS A 212 -9.28 6.52 8.98
N PHE A 213 -10.56 6.61 8.61
CA PHE A 213 -11.20 7.87 8.19
C PHE A 213 -11.19 8.94 9.29
N GLU A 214 -11.29 8.51 10.55
CA GLU A 214 -11.20 9.40 11.70
C GLU A 214 -9.81 10.04 11.81
N ALA A 215 -8.74 9.26 11.67
CA ALA A 215 -7.37 9.79 11.66
C ALA A 215 -7.10 10.72 10.46
N ILE A 216 -7.69 10.43 9.30
CA ILE A 216 -7.63 11.31 8.11
C ILE A 216 -8.31 12.65 8.41
N TRP A 217 -9.49 12.60 9.04
CA TRP A 217 -10.24 13.79 9.42
C TRP A 217 -9.51 14.62 10.48
N GLU A 218 -8.97 14.00 11.53
CA GLU A 218 -8.18 14.68 12.57
C GLU A 218 -6.95 15.40 12.02
N GLN A 219 -6.33 14.85 10.97
CA GLN A 219 -5.18 15.45 10.28
C GLN A 219 -5.60 16.53 9.26
N SER A 220 -6.86 16.57 8.86
CA SER A 220 -7.34 17.48 7.83
C SER A 220 -7.64 18.87 8.38
N THR A 221 -7.48 19.87 7.53
CA THR A 221 -7.77 21.28 7.85
C THR A 221 -8.81 21.85 6.87
N PRO A 222 -9.48 22.96 7.21
CA PRO A 222 -10.41 23.64 6.29
C PRO A 222 -9.79 24.09 4.96
N VAL A 223 -8.49 24.29 4.93
CA VAL A 223 -7.75 24.79 3.75
C VAL A 223 -7.01 23.70 3.00
N SER A 224 -6.93 22.49 3.56
CA SER A 224 -6.30 21.30 2.98
C SER A 224 -7.39 20.30 2.59
N PRO A 225 -7.72 20.19 1.29
CA PRO A 225 -8.68 19.20 0.82
C PRO A 225 -8.18 17.78 1.08
N ILE A 226 -9.11 16.83 1.11
CA ILE A 226 -8.83 15.41 1.21
C ILE A 226 -9.18 14.79 -0.14
N ILE A 227 -8.23 14.10 -0.76
CA ILE A 227 -8.43 13.45 -2.06
C ILE A 227 -8.41 11.95 -1.89
N PHE A 228 -9.54 11.31 -2.14
CA PHE A 228 -9.62 9.88 -2.34
C PHE A 228 -9.27 9.54 -3.80
N ILE A 229 -8.14 8.86 -3.98
CA ILE A 229 -7.71 8.32 -5.26
C ILE A 229 -8.22 6.87 -5.33
N LEU A 230 -9.23 6.65 -6.17
CA LEU A 230 -10.00 5.42 -6.19
C LEU A 230 -9.36 4.39 -7.12
N SER A 231 -9.26 3.14 -6.66
CA SER A 231 -9.21 1.98 -7.54
C SER A 231 -10.61 1.58 -8.00
N PRO A 232 -10.76 0.93 -9.17
CA PRO A 232 -12.05 0.41 -9.63
C PRO A 232 -12.79 -0.37 -8.53
N GLY A 233 -14.09 -0.12 -8.39
CA GLY A 233 -14.95 -0.76 -7.38
C GLY A 233 -14.81 -0.22 -5.95
N SER A 234 -13.99 0.80 -5.71
CA SER A 234 -13.87 1.46 -4.39
C SER A 234 -14.70 2.74 -4.33
N ASP A 235 -15.52 2.90 -3.29
CA ASP A 235 -16.29 4.13 -3.03
C ASP A 235 -16.23 4.49 -1.52
N PRO A 236 -15.60 5.61 -1.13
CA PRO A 236 -15.47 6.03 0.26
C PRO A 236 -16.71 6.75 0.82
N THR A 237 -17.76 6.94 0.00
CA THR A 237 -18.93 7.77 0.37
C THR A 237 -19.62 7.24 1.62
N THR A 238 -19.87 5.93 1.69
CA THR A 238 -20.54 5.32 2.85
C THR A 238 -19.71 5.45 4.13
N ASP A 239 -18.38 5.33 4.01
CA ASP A 239 -17.47 5.47 5.16
C ASP A 239 -17.41 6.91 5.66
N LEU A 240 -17.47 7.90 4.76
CA LEU A 240 -17.56 9.31 5.12
C LEU A 240 -18.87 9.64 5.86
N LEU A 241 -20.00 9.09 5.41
CA LEU A 241 -21.30 9.29 6.07
C LEU A 241 -21.29 8.68 7.48
N LYS A 242 -20.76 7.47 7.63
CA LYS A 242 -20.58 6.83 8.95
C LYS A 242 -19.65 7.64 9.86
N LEU A 243 -18.59 8.23 9.31
CA LEU A 243 -17.72 9.12 10.07
C LEU A 243 -18.52 10.32 10.61
N ALA A 244 -19.32 10.97 9.76
CA ALA A 244 -20.12 12.13 10.15
C ALA A 244 -21.20 11.81 11.21
N GLU A 245 -21.74 10.57 11.22
CA GLU A 245 -22.62 10.09 12.29
C GLU A 245 -21.87 9.91 13.61
N ARG A 246 -20.68 9.30 13.57
CA ARG A 246 -19.88 8.99 14.76
C ARG A 246 -19.30 10.23 15.44
N THR A 247 -18.92 11.25 14.67
CA THR A 247 -18.34 12.48 15.21
C THR A 247 -19.39 13.48 15.69
N GLU A 248 -20.66 13.09 15.80
CA GLU A 248 -21.81 13.95 16.13
C GLU A 248 -21.97 15.17 15.21
N PHE A 249 -21.23 15.22 14.10
CA PHE A 249 -21.30 16.30 13.12
C PHE A 249 -22.68 16.33 12.44
N GLY A 250 -23.20 15.13 12.14
CA GLY A 250 -24.51 14.88 11.57
C GLY A 250 -24.51 14.82 10.05
N VAL A 251 -25.10 13.76 9.49
CA VAL A 251 -25.19 13.50 8.04
C VAL A 251 -25.81 14.66 7.26
N ALA A 252 -26.75 15.40 7.87
CA ALA A 252 -27.40 16.55 7.25
C ALA A 252 -26.41 17.68 6.85
N LYS A 253 -25.26 17.77 7.52
CA LYS A 253 -24.18 18.75 7.24
C LYS A 253 -23.17 18.23 6.22
N VAL A 254 -23.34 17.01 5.70
CA VAL A 254 -22.56 16.47 4.59
C VAL A 254 -23.33 16.73 3.29
N LYS A 255 -22.66 17.33 2.32
CA LYS A 255 -23.20 17.60 0.97
C LYS A 255 -22.41 16.78 -0.03
N LEU A 256 -23.12 15.98 -0.81
CA LEU A 256 -22.53 15.13 -1.86
C LEU A 256 -22.92 15.71 -3.22
N LEU A 257 -21.96 15.83 -4.13
CA LEU A 257 -22.20 16.23 -5.51
C LEU A 257 -21.35 15.38 -6.45
N ALA A 258 -22.00 14.63 -7.34
CA ALA A 258 -21.31 13.94 -8.42
C ALA A 258 -20.95 14.93 -9.53
N MET A 259 -19.67 15.05 -9.86
CA MET A 259 -19.20 15.91 -10.92
C MET A 259 -19.53 15.30 -12.28
N GLY A 260 -20.17 16.11 -13.12
CA GLY A 260 -20.55 15.78 -14.49
C GLY A 260 -20.91 17.06 -15.23
N GLN A 261 -21.10 16.97 -16.54
CA GLN A 261 -21.36 18.14 -17.38
C GLN A 261 -22.54 18.96 -16.84
N GLY A 262 -22.34 20.27 -16.65
CA GLY A 262 -23.36 21.19 -16.14
C GLY A 262 -23.42 21.34 -14.62
N GLN A 263 -22.61 20.59 -13.85
CA GLN A 263 -22.56 20.67 -12.39
C GLN A 263 -21.59 21.74 -11.86
N GLU A 264 -20.83 22.40 -12.73
CA GLU A 264 -19.74 23.31 -12.36
C GLU A 264 -20.22 24.47 -11.48
N LYS A 265 -21.31 25.13 -11.89
CA LYS A 265 -21.89 26.27 -11.14
C LYS A 265 -22.51 25.83 -9.81
N ILE A 266 -23.11 24.64 -9.79
CA ILE A 266 -23.72 24.07 -8.58
C ILE A 266 -22.63 23.73 -7.57
N ALA A 267 -21.52 23.15 -8.03
CA ALA A 267 -20.36 22.84 -7.20
C ALA A 267 -19.79 24.07 -6.50
N ILE A 268 -19.61 25.19 -7.22
CA ILE A 268 -19.11 26.44 -6.63
C ILE A 268 -20.09 27.00 -5.59
N ASN A 269 -21.38 27.05 -5.89
CA ASN A 269 -22.38 27.55 -4.94
C ASN A 269 -22.44 26.67 -3.66
N LEU A 270 -22.43 25.34 -3.82
CA LEU A 270 -22.37 24.43 -2.68
C LEU A 270 -21.09 24.59 -1.88
N MET A 271 -19.96 24.85 -2.54
CA MET A 271 -18.68 25.10 -1.88
C MET A 271 -18.71 26.39 -1.06
N GLU A 272 -19.22 27.50 -1.60
CA GLU A 272 -19.36 28.77 -0.85
C GLU A 272 -20.30 28.62 0.36
N GLN A 273 -21.40 27.90 0.19
CA GLN A 273 -22.30 27.56 1.30
C GLN A 273 -21.62 26.67 2.33
N ALA A 274 -20.84 25.68 1.91
CA ALA A 274 -20.14 24.78 2.81
C ALA A 274 -19.03 25.49 3.59
N ILE A 275 -18.26 26.37 2.91
CA ILE A 275 -17.22 27.20 3.51
C ILE A 275 -17.81 28.12 4.59
N SER A 276 -18.96 28.75 4.31
CA SER A 276 -19.59 29.69 5.25
C SER A 276 -20.28 29.00 6.42
N ARG A 277 -20.93 27.85 6.19
CA ARG A 277 -21.71 27.13 7.21
C ARG A 277 -20.93 26.04 7.94
N GLY A 278 -19.69 25.75 7.54
CA GLY A 278 -18.89 24.68 8.14
C GLY A 278 -19.37 23.28 7.77
N HIS A 279 -19.86 23.09 6.54
CA HIS A 279 -20.30 21.78 6.06
C HIS A 279 -19.15 20.96 5.49
N TRP A 280 -19.34 19.65 5.40
CA TRP A 280 -18.46 18.80 4.60
C TRP A 280 -19.01 18.71 3.18
N LEU A 281 -18.21 19.06 2.19
CA LEU A 281 -18.57 18.93 0.79
C LEU A 281 -17.75 17.81 0.16
N MET A 282 -18.41 16.82 -0.42
CA MET A 282 -17.78 15.76 -1.20
C MET A 282 -18.11 15.96 -2.69
N LEU A 283 -17.09 16.23 -3.49
CA LEU A 283 -17.18 16.24 -4.94
C LEU A 283 -16.74 14.88 -5.47
N GLN A 284 -17.67 14.15 -6.09
CA GLN A 284 -17.40 12.81 -6.60
C GLN A 284 -16.97 12.86 -8.06
N ASN A 285 -16.20 11.86 -8.51
CA ASN A 285 -15.79 11.68 -9.92
C ASN A 285 -15.10 12.90 -10.56
N CYS A 286 -14.22 13.58 -9.82
CA CYS A 286 -13.53 14.80 -10.27
C CYS A 286 -12.71 14.63 -11.56
N HIS A 287 -12.21 13.42 -11.85
CA HIS A 287 -11.51 13.07 -13.09
C HIS A 287 -12.37 13.29 -14.35
N LEU A 288 -13.70 13.31 -14.24
CA LEU A 288 -14.59 13.56 -15.39
C LEU A 288 -14.57 15.02 -15.86
N LEU A 289 -14.14 15.96 -15.00
CA LEU A 289 -14.12 17.40 -15.29
C LEU A 289 -12.77 18.05 -14.93
N VAL A 290 -11.66 17.47 -15.40
CA VAL A 290 -10.29 17.97 -15.09
C VAL A 290 -10.07 19.45 -15.42
N LYS A 291 -10.70 19.98 -16.48
CA LYS A 291 -10.59 21.41 -16.84
C LYS A 291 -11.19 22.32 -15.77
N TRP A 292 -12.28 21.91 -15.15
CA TRP A 292 -12.93 22.66 -14.09
C TRP A 292 -12.13 22.61 -12.78
N LEU A 293 -11.33 21.56 -12.55
CA LEU A 293 -10.47 21.51 -11.37
C LEU A 293 -9.46 22.67 -11.31
N ILE A 294 -9.07 23.25 -12.44
CA ILE A 294 -8.25 24.46 -12.49
C ILE A 294 -9.01 25.67 -11.92
N GLU A 295 -10.32 25.73 -12.11
CA GLU A 295 -11.18 26.76 -11.50
C GLU A 295 -11.36 26.51 -10.00
N LEU A 296 -11.54 25.24 -9.59
CA LEU A 296 -11.57 24.86 -8.18
C LEU A 296 -10.28 25.29 -7.46
N GLU A 297 -9.12 25.04 -8.06
CA GLU A 297 -7.82 25.46 -7.51
C GLU A 297 -7.76 26.96 -7.23
N LYS A 298 -8.23 27.79 -8.18
CA LYS A 298 -8.31 29.25 -8.00
C LYS A 298 -9.22 29.66 -6.85
N HIS A 299 -10.30 28.92 -6.60
CA HIS A 299 -11.19 29.21 -5.47
C HIS A 299 -10.55 28.80 -4.14
N LEU A 300 -9.83 27.67 -4.12
CA LEU A 300 -9.05 27.25 -2.96
C LEU A 300 -7.96 28.28 -2.60
N ASP A 301 -7.31 28.89 -3.59
CA ASP A 301 -6.32 29.95 -3.37
C ASP A 301 -6.90 31.24 -2.82
N LYS A 302 -8.12 31.59 -3.21
CA LYS A 302 -8.80 32.82 -2.75
C LYS A 302 -9.44 32.67 -1.38
N MET A 303 -9.45 31.47 -0.81
CA MET A 303 -10.12 31.17 0.43
C MET A 303 -9.39 31.81 1.62
N SER A 304 -9.89 32.94 2.12
CA SER A 304 -9.37 33.59 3.32
C SER A 304 -10.36 33.43 4.47
N LYS A 305 -10.07 32.51 5.41
CA LYS A 305 -10.86 32.21 6.62
C LYS A 305 -12.14 31.38 6.38
N PRO A 306 -12.02 30.13 5.93
CA PRO A 306 -13.15 29.19 5.96
C PRO A 306 -13.60 28.91 7.40
N HIS A 307 -14.85 28.44 7.55
CA HIS A 307 -15.33 27.94 8.83
C HIS A 307 -14.44 26.79 9.35
N PRO A 308 -14.10 26.73 10.65
CA PRO A 308 -13.20 25.71 11.21
C PRO A 308 -13.61 24.25 10.97
N ASP A 309 -14.93 23.99 10.86
CA ASP A 309 -15.47 22.66 10.60
C ASP A 309 -15.57 22.30 9.11
N PHE A 310 -15.39 23.27 8.21
CA PHE A 310 -15.48 23.01 6.77
C PHE A 310 -14.43 21.97 6.37
N ARG A 311 -14.82 21.00 5.54
CA ARG A 311 -13.91 20.04 4.91
C ARG A 311 -14.32 19.82 3.46
N LEU A 312 -13.34 19.82 2.57
CA LEU A 312 -13.52 19.47 1.16
C LEU A 312 -12.96 18.07 0.91
N TRP A 313 -13.83 17.18 0.44
CA TRP A 313 -13.50 15.81 0.05
C TRP A 313 -13.65 15.68 -1.46
N LEU A 314 -12.64 15.14 -2.13
CA LEU A 314 -12.63 14.92 -3.57
C LEU A 314 -12.46 13.43 -3.83
N THR A 315 -13.25 12.85 -4.72
CA THR A 315 -12.94 11.50 -5.24
C THR A 315 -12.52 11.57 -6.68
N THR A 316 -11.49 10.82 -7.04
CA THR A 316 -10.98 10.81 -8.42
C THR A 316 -10.36 9.46 -8.75
N GLU A 317 -10.47 9.03 -10.00
CA GLU A 317 -9.54 8.07 -10.56
C GLU A 317 -8.19 8.77 -10.81
N PRO A 318 -7.07 8.02 -10.81
CA PRO A 318 -5.76 8.59 -11.10
C PRO A 318 -5.72 9.15 -12.53
N THR A 319 -5.32 10.42 -12.66
CA THR A 319 -5.20 11.08 -13.97
C THR A 319 -4.01 12.03 -14.01
N PRO A 320 -3.20 12.04 -15.08
CA PRO A 320 -2.06 12.96 -15.22
C PRO A 320 -2.48 14.41 -15.39
N LEU A 321 -3.76 14.67 -15.68
CA LEU A 321 -4.32 16.00 -15.88
C LEU A 321 -4.86 16.62 -14.58
N PHE A 322 -4.77 15.92 -13.45
CA PHE A 322 -5.22 16.46 -12.17
C PHE A 322 -4.32 17.63 -11.74
N PRO A 323 -4.88 18.78 -11.30
CA PRO A 323 -4.07 19.94 -10.96
C PRO A 323 -3.07 19.68 -9.81
N ILE A 324 -1.79 19.96 -10.09
CA ILE A 324 -0.69 19.71 -9.15
C ILE A 324 -0.84 20.52 -7.88
N GLY A 325 -1.25 21.79 -7.95
CA GLY A 325 -1.36 22.62 -6.75
C GLY A 325 -2.52 22.20 -5.83
N ILE A 326 -3.54 21.51 -6.35
CA ILE A 326 -4.52 20.80 -5.50
C ILE A 326 -3.85 19.57 -4.86
N LEU A 327 -3.16 18.72 -5.62
CA LEU A 327 -2.51 17.53 -5.06
C LEU A 327 -1.48 17.88 -3.96
N GLN A 328 -0.67 18.91 -4.17
CA GLN A 328 0.37 19.33 -3.24
C GLN A 328 -0.19 19.84 -1.91
N ARG A 329 -1.33 20.54 -1.93
CA ARG A 329 -1.96 21.07 -0.72
C ARG A 329 -2.89 20.09 -0.02
N SER A 330 -3.20 18.96 -0.65
CA SER A 330 -4.20 18.02 -0.15
C SER A 330 -3.58 16.87 0.63
N LEU A 331 -4.36 16.30 1.54
CA LEU A 331 -4.15 14.98 2.10
C LEU A 331 -4.65 13.93 1.09
N LYS A 332 -3.77 13.05 0.63
CA LYS A 332 -4.10 12.02 -0.37
C LYS A 332 -4.34 10.70 0.32
N VAL A 333 -5.40 10.03 -0.09
CA VAL A 333 -5.80 8.73 0.42
C VAL A 333 -6.09 7.84 -0.78
N VAL A 334 -5.23 6.85 -1.02
CA VAL A 334 -5.49 5.82 -2.03
C VAL A 334 -6.43 4.79 -1.41
N THR A 335 -7.57 4.56 -2.05
CA THR A 335 -8.52 3.53 -1.64
C THR A 335 -8.45 2.37 -2.61
N GLU A 336 -7.76 1.31 -2.21
CA GLU A 336 -7.60 0.07 -2.95
C GLU A 336 -7.82 -1.12 -2.00
N PRO A 337 -8.25 -2.28 -2.50
CA PRO A 337 -8.23 -3.50 -1.72
C PRO A 337 -6.79 -3.79 -1.26
N PRO A 338 -6.57 -4.14 0.02
CA PRO A 338 -5.25 -4.52 0.50
C PRO A 338 -4.62 -5.65 -0.33
N ASN A 339 -3.29 -5.71 -0.37
CA ASN A 339 -2.58 -6.80 -1.04
C ASN A 339 -2.17 -7.87 -0.02
N GLY A 340 -2.52 -9.12 -0.33
CA GLY A 340 -2.14 -10.29 0.44
C GLY A 340 -3.33 -10.80 1.25
N LEU A 341 -3.44 -12.13 1.30
CA LEU A 341 -4.55 -12.84 1.93
C LEU A 341 -4.78 -12.40 3.40
N LYS A 342 -3.68 -12.28 4.17
CA LYS A 342 -3.72 -11.85 5.58
C LYS A 342 -4.25 -10.42 5.74
N LEU A 343 -3.79 -9.50 4.88
CA LEU A 343 -4.17 -8.09 4.94
C LEU A 343 -5.63 -7.88 4.49
N ASN A 344 -6.07 -8.58 3.44
CA ASN A 344 -7.47 -8.60 3.03
C ASN A 344 -8.38 -9.12 4.15
N LEU A 345 -8.03 -10.26 4.74
CA LEU A 345 -8.80 -10.83 5.85
C LEU A 345 -8.89 -9.84 7.03
N ARG A 346 -7.76 -9.24 7.43
CA ARG A 346 -7.72 -8.25 8.52
C ARG A 346 -8.60 -7.04 8.21
N ASN A 347 -8.59 -6.56 6.97
CA ASN A 347 -9.41 -5.43 6.54
C ASN A 347 -10.90 -5.76 6.53
N THR A 348 -11.30 -6.93 6.03
CA THR A 348 -12.70 -7.39 6.09
C THR A 348 -13.18 -7.45 7.53
N TYR A 349 -12.40 -8.05 8.43
CA TYR A 349 -12.74 -8.14 9.85
C TYR A 349 -12.80 -6.78 10.54
N PHE A 350 -11.88 -5.87 10.22
CA PHE A 350 -11.88 -4.52 10.78
C PHE A 350 -13.19 -3.75 10.47
N LYS A 351 -13.86 -4.08 9.36
CA LYS A 351 -15.11 -3.45 8.93
C LYS A 351 -16.37 -4.12 9.47
N ILE A 352 -16.26 -5.29 10.11
CA ILE A 352 -17.38 -5.98 10.76
C ILE A 352 -17.47 -5.48 12.21
N SER A 353 -18.63 -4.98 12.63
CA SER A 353 -18.82 -4.58 14.02
C SER A 353 -18.87 -5.81 14.93
N GLY A 354 -18.40 -5.69 16.18
CA GLY A 354 -18.51 -6.78 17.15
C GLY A 354 -19.96 -7.26 17.35
N GLN A 355 -20.91 -6.33 17.31
CA GLN A 355 -22.34 -6.62 17.41
C GLN A 355 -22.84 -7.50 16.26
N ALA A 356 -22.32 -7.35 15.05
CA ALA A 356 -22.78 -8.12 13.89
C ALA A 356 -22.61 -9.64 14.05
N PHE A 357 -21.64 -10.09 14.86
CA PHE A 357 -21.45 -11.51 15.17
C PHE A 357 -22.52 -12.07 16.12
N HIS A 358 -23.18 -11.21 16.89
CA HIS A 358 -24.23 -11.57 17.84
C HIS A 358 -25.64 -11.45 17.25
N ASP A 359 -25.81 -10.81 16.10
CA ASP A 359 -27.10 -10.62 15.44
C ASP A 359 -27.70 -11.94 14.91
N CYS A 360 -26.86 -12.95 14.68
CA CYS A 360 -27.29 -14.30 14.31
C CYS A 360 -27.17 -15.25 15.52
N PRO A 361 -28.27 -15.87 15.97
CA PRO A 361 -28.24 -16.77 17.12
C PRO A 361 -27.63 -18.16 16.82
N HIS A 362 -27.30 -18.47 15.57
CA HIS A 362 -26.78 -19.77 15.17
C HIS A 362 -25.29 -19.90 15.50
N GLU A 363 -24.91 -20.92 16.27
CA GLU A 363 -23.53 -21.12 16.75
C GLU A 363 -22.48 -21.19 15.63
N ALA A 364 -22.84 -21.76 14.48
CA ALA A 364 -21.96 -21.81 13.31
C ALA A 364 -21.71 -20.45 12.62
N PHE A 365 -22.50 -19.40 12.89
CA PHE A 365 -22.43 -18.15 12.14
C PHE A 365 -21.05 -17.48 12.20
N PRO A 366 -20.40 -17.28 13.37
CA PRO A 366 -19.07 -16.69 13.42
C PRO A 366 -18.02 -17.48 12.62
N SER A 367 -18.04 -18.81 12.70
CA SER A 367 -17.14 -19.68 11.93
C SER A 367 -17.40 -19.58 10.42
N LEU A 368 -18.67 -19.51 10.00
CA LEU A 368 -19.03 -19.35 8.59
C LEU A 368 -18.68 -17.96 8.05
N VAL A 369 -18.80 -16.91 8.86
CA VAL A 369 -18.33 -15.56 8.52
C VAL A 369 -16.82 -15.56 8.32
N PHE A 370 -16.05 -16.30 9.13
CA PHE A 370 -14.62 -16.47 8.91
C PHE A 370 -14.32 -17.15 7.58
N VAL A 371 -14.96 -18.28 7.28
CA VAL A 371 -14.78 -19.00 6.02
C VAL A 371 -15.17 -18.12 4.83
N LEU A 372 -16.25 -17.36 4.93
CA LEU A 372 -16.69 -16.42 3.91
C LEU A 372 -15.66 -15.30 3.71
N ALA A 373 -15.14 -14.70 4.79
CA ALA A 373 -14.13 -13.63 4.71
C ALA A 373 -12.82 -14.15 4.09
N PHE A 374 -12.41 -15.37 4.46
CA PHE A 374 -11.27 -16.02 3.84
C PHE A 374 -11.50 -16.29 2.35
N PHE A 375 -12.67 -16.81 1.97
CA PHE A 375 -13.01 -17.05 0.57
C PHE A 375 -13.07 -15.75 -0.25
N HIS A 376 -13.67 -14.70 0.30
CA HIS A 376 -13.70 -13.37 -0.31
C HIS A 376 -12.28 -12.84 -0.56
N ALA A 377 -11.39 -12.96 0.43
CA ALA A 377 -9.99 -12.57 0.29
C ALA A 377 -9.26 -13.41 -0.78
N VAL A 378 -9.49 -14.73 -0.85
CA VAL A 378 -8.92 -15.59 -1.90
C VAL A 378 -9.37 -15.15 -3.29
N VAL A 379 -10.67 -14.87 -3.47
CA VAL A 379 -11.25 -14.46 -4.74
C VAL A 379 -10.69 -13.11 -5.21
N GLN A 380 -10.54 -12.15 -4.30
CA GLN A 380 -9.87 -10.88 -4.56
C GLN A 380 -8.39 -11.07 -4.95
N GLU A 381 -7.65 -11.87 -4.20
CA GLU A 381 -6.23 -12.13 -4.46
C GLU A 381 -6.00 -12.87 -5.78
N ARG A 382 -6.89 -13.78 -6.15
CA ARG A 382 -6.82 -14.56 -7.40
C ARG A 382 -6.81 -13.67 -8.64
N ARG A 383 -7.36 -12.45 -8.56
CA ARG A 383 -7.33 -11.45 -9.65
C ARG A 383 -5.92 -11.05 -10.06
N LYS A 384 -4.93 -11.17 -9.17
CA LYS A 384 -3.52 -10.83 -9.47
C LYS A 384 -2.89 -11.73 -10.52
N TYR A 385 -3.48 -12.89 -10.76
CA TYR A 385 -3.03 -13.85 -11.77
C TYR A 385 -3.66 -13.61 -13.15
N ASP A 386 -4.36 -12.48 -13.34
CA ASP A 386 -4.97 -12.06 -14.61
C ASP A 386 -5.78 -13.22 -15.22
N LYS A 387 -5.56 -13.55 -16.50
CA LYS A 387 -6.25 -14.61 -17.23
C LYS A 387 -6.06 -16.02 -16.67
N ILE A 388 -5.02 -16.26 -15.86
CA ILE A 388 -4.83 -17.54 -15.15
C ILE A 388 -5.75 -17.61 -13.94
N GLY A 389 -6.02 -16.47 -13.31
CA GLY A 389 -6.95 -16.34 -12.20
C GLY A 389 -8.40 -16.37 -12.65
N TRP A 390 -8.75 -15.51 -13.61
CA TRP A 390 -10.11 -15.26 -14.10
C TRP A 390 -10.11 -15.00 -15.61
N ASN A 391 -11.01 -15.64 -16.37
CA ASN A 391 -11.16 -15.37 -17.81
C ASN A 391 -11.56 -13.90 -18.08
N VAL A 392 -12.45 -13.36 -17.24
CA VAL A 392 -12.87 -11.95 -17.21
C VAL A 392 -12.78 -11.50 -15.75
N SER A 393 -12.10 -10.37 -15.51
CA SER A 393 -11.96 -9.84 -14.15
C SER A 393 -13.27 -9.24 -13.65
N TYR A 394 -13.68 -9.60 -12.44
CA TYR A 394 -14.76 -8.96 -11.69
C TYR A 394 -14.21 -8.22 -10.47
N ASP A 395 -14.77 -7.04 -10.18
CA ASP A 395 -14.37 -6.17 -9.07
C ASP A 395 -15.08 -6.55 -7.76
N PHE A 396 -14.74 -7.74 -7.22
CA PHE A 396 -15.27 -8.20 -5.93
C PHE A 396 -14.97 -7.19 -4.82
N ASN A 397 -16.04 -6.62 -4.25
CA ASN A 397 -15.96 -5.53 -3.30
C ASN A 397 -16.72 -5.85 -2.00
N GLU A 398 -16.73 -4.89 -1.08
CA GLU A 398 -17.34 -5.06 0.23
C GLU A 398 -18.85 -5.30 0.18
N SER A 399 -19.55 -4.76 -0.83
CA SER A 399 -20.98 -4.96 -0.99
C SER A 399 -21.30 -6.43 -1.23
N ASP A 400 -20.51 -7.11 -2.07
CA ASP A 400 -20.66 -8.55 -2.35
C ASP A 400 -20.49 -9.37 -1.07
N PHE A 401 -19.47 -9.03 -0.26
CA PHE A 401 -19.25 -9.67 1.04
C PHE A 401 -20.44 -9.47 1.99
N ARG A 402 -20.95 -8.23 2.09
CA ARG A 402 -22.10 -7.90 2.97
C ARG A 402 -23.37 -8.62 2.54
N VAL A 403 -23.62 -8.74 1.24
CA VAL A 403 -24.74 -9.54 0.71
C VAL A 403 -24.58 -11.01 1.10
N CYS A 404 -23.40 -11.59 0.91
CA CYS A 404 -23.13 -12.99 1.29
C CYS A 404 -23.28 -13.22 2.81
N MET A 405 -22.83 -12.27 3.64
CA MET A 405 -23.00 -12.33 5.09
C MET A 405 -24.49 -12.25 5.49
N THR A 406 -25.28 -11.43 4.79
CA THR A 406 -26.74 -11.33 5.01
C THR A 406 -27.47 -12.61 4.60
N ILE A 407 -27.02 -13.26 3.51
CA ILE A 407 -27.53 -14.57 3.09
C ILE A 407 -27.24 -15.62 4.18
N LEU A 408 -26.01 -15.67 4.71
CA LEU A 408 -25.67 -16.55 5.84
C LEU A 408 -26.62 -16.30 7.03
N ASP A 409 -26.76 -15.06 7.47
CA ASP A 409 -27.62 -14.70 8.60
C ASP A 409 -29.07 -15.16 8.37
N THR A 410 -29.63 -14.84 7.20
CA THR A 410 -31.02 -15.14 6.86
C THR A 410 -31.29 -16.65 6.86
N TYR A 411 -30.43 -17.44 6.24
CA TYR A 411 -30.65 -18.89 6.11
C TYR A 411 -30.38 -19.64 7.41
N LEU A 412 -29.42 -19.19 8.23
CA LEU A 412 -29.20 -19.78 9.55
C LEU A 412 -30.34 -19.44 10.53
N LYS A 413 -30.88 -18.21 10.49
CA LYS A 413 -32.09 -17.85 11.25
C LYS A 413 -33.29 -18.69 10.84
N LYS A 414 -33.48 -18.93 9.54
CA LYS A 414 -34.54 -19.85 9.05
C LYS A 414 -34.33 -21.28 9.53
N SER A 415 -33.09 -21.78 9.53
CA SER A 415 -32.75 -23.11 10.06
C SER A 415 -33.18 -23.25 11.53
N ILE A 416 -32.91 -22.23 12.34
CA ILE A 416 -33.35 -22.20 13.75
C ILE A 416 -34.88 -22.14 13.86
N ALA A 417 -35.52 -21.26 13.09
CA ALA A 417 -36.97 -21.09 13.12
C ALA A 417 -37.72 -22.37 12.72
N ASN A 418 -37.16 -23.15 11.80
CA ASN A 418 -37.71 -24.42 11.33
C ASN A 418 -37.26 -25.63 12.18
N ASN A 419 -36.40 -25.42 13.18
CA ASN A 419 -35.77 -26.46 13.98
C ASN A 419 -34.99 -27.50 13.15
N ASP A 420 -34.37 -27.03 12.06
CA ASP A 420 -33.55 -27.85 11.17
C ASP A 420 -32.19 -28.13 11.85
N PRO A 421 -31.82 -29.40 12.09
CA PRO A 421 -30.58 -29.74 12.80
C PRO A 421 -29.32 -29.63 11.92
N LYS A 422 -29.47 -29.32 10.63
CA LYS A 422 -28.37 -29.29 9.66
C LYS A 422 -28.30 -27.93 8.99
N ILE A 423 -27.08 -27.44 8.81
CA ILE A 423 -26.81 -26.23 8.01
C ILE A 423 -27.29 -26.45 6.57
N PRO A 424 -28.03 -25.50 5.96
CA PRO A 424 -28.55 -25.60 4.59
C PRO A 424 -27.46 -25.39 3.52
N TRP A 425 -26.46 -26.28 3.50
CA TRP A 425 -25.28 -26.16 2.63
C TRP A 425 -25.59 -26.06 1.15
N GLY A 426 -26.62 -26.76 0.65
CA GLY A 426 -27.01 -26.70 -0.76
C GLY A 426 -27.39 -25.29 -1.18
N SER A 427 -28.30 -24.66 -0.42
CA SER A 427 -28.74 -23.29 -0.67
C SER A 427 -27.60 -22.28 -0.47
N LEU A 428 -26.80 -22.44 0.59
CA LEU A 428 -25.69 -21.52 0.85
C LEU A 428 -24.63 -21.57 -0.24
N LYS A 429 -24.23 -22.78 -0.70
CA LYS A 429 -23.25 -22.93 -1.79
C LYS A 429 -23.78 -22.39 -3.11
N TYR A 430 -25.05 -22.62 -3.42
CA TYR A 430 -25.67 -22.10 -4.63
C TYR A 430 -25.76 -20.57 -4.61
N LEU A 431 -26.28 -19.98 -3.53
CA LEU A 431 -26.47 -18.54 -3.46
C LEU A 431 -25.15 -17.77 -3.36
N ILE A 432 -24.23 -18.22 -2.50
CA ILE A 432 -22.95 -17.54 -2.31
C ILE A 432 -22.01 -17.84 -3.46
N GLY A 433 -21.86 -19.12 -3.81
CA GLY A 433 -20.97 -19.57 -4.87
C GLY A 433 -21.51 -19.12 -6.22
N GLU A 434 -22.61 -19.70 -6.68
CA GLU A 434 -23.09 -19.44 -8.03
C GLU A 434 -23.67 -18.02 -8.16
N VAL A 435 -24.64 -17.62 -7.34
CA VAL A 435 -25.37 -16.36 -7.57
C VAL A 435 -24.57 -15.09 -7.21
N SER A 436 -23.89 -15.06 -6.07
CA SER A 436 -23.29 -13.82 -5.55
C SER A 436 -21.79 -13.66 -5.82
N LEU A 437 -21.00 -14.73 -5.83
CA LEU A 437 -19.53 -14.63 -5.97
C LEU A 437 -18.96 -15.27 -7.25
N VAL A 438 -19.78 -15.92 -8.09
CA VAL A 438 -19.27 -16.59 -9.32
C VAL A 438 -20.07 -16.22 -10.57
N ILE A 439 -21.34 -15.80 -10.52
CA ILE A 439 -22.08 -15.36 -11.71
C ILE A 439 -21.77 -13.90 -12.03
N SER A 440 -20.60 -13.70 -12.62
CA SER A 440 -20.38 -12.67 -13.65
C SER A 440 -19.37 -13.25 -14.63
N PHE A 441 -19.78 -14.33 -15.31
CA PHE A 441 -19.06 -14.96 -16.42
C PHE A 441 -19.98 -15.10 -17.62
#